data_AF-A0ABD4YLE6-F1
#
_entry.id   AF-A0ABD4YLE6-F1
#
_cell.length_a   1.000
_cell.length_b   1.000
_cell.length_c   1.000
_cell.angle_alpha   90.00
_cell.angle_beta   90.00
_cell.angle_gamma   90.00
#
_symmetry.space_group_name_H-M   'P 1'
#
loop_
_entity.id
_entity.type
_entity.pdbx_description
1 polymer ?
#
loop_
_entity_poly.entity_id
_entity_poly.type
_entity_poly.pdbx_seq_one_letter_code
_entity_poly.pdbx_strand_id
1 'polypeptide(L)'
;MNTFNEQASHRLMASSIELITDRDEKFSAVVTSMGSYGNKSFQEAFKVQYPEDWATIERSYALPGLHYGEVGRCVHGKWTMVAIEPSPFALLDAQYCDYLRNPPF
;
A
#
# COMPACT_ATOMS: atom_id res chain seq x y z
N MET A 1 30.79 2.92 -18.36
CA MET A 1 30.03 1.75 -17.91
C MET A 1 30.10 1.72 -16.39
N ASN A 2 29.04 2.14 -15.70
CA ASN A 2 28.91 1.93 -14.25
C ASN A 2 27.96 0.75 -14.06
N THR A 3 28.53 -0.42 -13.82
CA THR A 3 27.82 -1.58 -13.28
C THR A 3 27.44 -1.25 -11.84
N PHE A 4 26.21 -0.76 -11.64
CA PHE A 4 25.60 -0.72 -10.32
C PHE A 4 25.36 -2.16 -9.89
N ASN A 5 26.25 -2.62 -9.02
CA ASN A 5 26.30 -3.95 -8.46
C ASN A 5 24.92 -4.47 -8.04
N GLU A 6 24.63 -5.67 -8.53
CA GLU A 6 23.58 -6.58 -8.09
C GLU A 6 23.69 -6.83 -6.58
N GLN A 7 22.93 -6.06 -5.81
CA GLN A 7 22.40 -6.48 -4.51
C GLN A 7 21.04 -5.81 -4.31
N ALA A 8 20.19 -5.87 -5.34
CA ALA A 8 18.77 -5.87 -5.12
C ALA A 8 18.43 -7.21 -4.44
N SER A 9 18.71 -7.33 -3.14
CA SER A 9 17.90 -8.23 -2.31
C SER A 9 16.47 -7.95 -2.73
N HIS A 10 15.77 -8.94 -3.31
CA HIS A 10 14.43 -8.77 -3.86
C HIS A 10 13.56 -8.10 -2.79
N ARG A 11 13.45 -6.76 -2.82
CA ARG A 11 12.73 -6.00 -1.81
C ARG A 11 11.27 -6.32 -2.08
N LEU A 12 10.65 -7.07 -1.18
CA LEU A 12 9.25 -7.38 -1.28
C LEU A 12 8.47 -6.09 -1.06
N MET A 13 7.94 -5.52 -2.14
CA MET A 13 7.16 -4.29 -2.05
C MET A 13 5.82 -4.58 -1.36
N ALA A 14 5.46 -3.75 -0.40
CA ALA A 14 4.19 -3.87 0.31
C ALA A 14 2.97 -3.73 -0.63
N SER A 15 3.14 -3.12 -1.80
CA SER A 15 2.14 -3.06 -2.86
C SER A 15 1.86 -4.40 -3.54
N SER A 16 2.83 -5.31 -3.57
CA SER A 16 2.83 -6.51 -4.42
C SER A 16 2.73 -7.81 -3.61
N ILE A 17 2.53 -7.73 -2.30
CA ILE A 17 2.30 -8.90 -1.47
C ILE A 17 0.84 -9.36 -1.61
N GLU A 18 0.63 -10.64 -1.87
CA GLU A 18 -0.69 -11.27 -1.97
C GLU A 18 -1.25 -11.55 -0.56
N LEU A 19 -2.04 -10.61 -0.03
CA LEU A 19 -2.70 -10.74 1.28
C LEU A 19 -4.22 -10.76 1.21
N ILE A 20 -4.79 -10.12 0.19
CA ILE A 20 -6.23 -9.93 0.03
C ILE A 20 -6.65 -10.77 -1.17
N THR A 21 -7.41 -11.83 -0.94
CA THR A 21 -8.00 -12.62 -2.03
C THR A 21 -8.98 -11.75 -2.82
N ASP A 22 -8.93 -11.84 -4.15
CA ASP A 22 -9.75 -11.03 -5.07
C ASP A 22 -9.61 -9.52 -4.80
N ARG A 23 -8.39 -9.08 -4.46
CA ARG A 23 -8.05 -7.69 -4.07
C ARG A 23 -8.71 -6.65 -4.97
N ASP A 24 -8.53 -6.79 -6.27
CA ASP A 24 -8.94 -5.77 -7.22
C ASP A 24 -10.48 -5.69 -7.32
N GLU A 25 -11.18 -6.81 -7.26
CA GLU A 25 -12.65 -6.84 -7.22
C GLU A 25 -13.18 -6.17 -5.95
N LYS A 26 -12.58 -6.50 -4.80
CA LYS A 26 -12.94 -5.89 -3.51
C LYS A 26 -12.67 -4.40 -3.51
N PHE A 27 -11.52 -3.95 -4.01
CA PHE A 27 -11.19 -2.54 -4.10
C PHE A 27 -12.15 -1.79 -5.03
N SER A 28 -12.52 -2.40 -6.16
CA SER A 28 -13.53 -1.88 -7.09
C SER A 28 -14.89 -1.71 -6.42
N ALA A 29 -15.32 -2.70 -5.62
CA ALA A 29 -16.57 -2.65 -4.87
C ALA A 29 -16.56 -1.54 -3.81
N VAL A 30 -15.48 -1.39 -3.05
CA VAL A 30 -15.31 -0.28 -2.09
C VAL A 30 -15.42 1.05 -2.82
N VAL A 31 -14.63 1.26 -3.87
CA VAL A 31 -14.62 2.51 -4.67
C VAL A 31 -16.01 2.82 -5.23
N THR A 32 -16.72 1.81 -5.73
CA THR A 32 -18.08 1.98 -6.27
C THR A 32 -19.07 2.36 -5.17
N SER A 33 -19.00 1.73 -4.01
CA SER A 33 -19.91 1.95 -2.89
C SER A 33 -19.76 3.33 -2.23
N MET A 34 -18.55 3.90 -2.27
CA MET A 34 -18.21 5.17 -1.61
C MET A 34 -18.33 6.40 -2.52
N GLY A 35 -18.36 6.22 -3.85
CA GLY A 35 -18.29 7.32 -4.82
C GLY A 35 -16.89 7.96 -4.92
N SER A 36 -16.78 9.18 -5.47
CA SER A 36 -15.49 9.88 -5.62
C SER A 36 -15.04 10.64 -4.36
N TYR A 37 -14.38 9.97 -3.41
CA TYR A 37 -13.69 10.63 -2.28
C TYR A 37 -12.38 9.91 -1.88
N GLY A 38 -11.42 10.66 -1.32
CA GLY A 38 -10.00 10.26 -1.17
C GLY A 38 -9.65 9.16 -0.15
N ASN A 39 -8.34 8.84 -0.04
CA ASN A 39 -7.80 7.64 0.65
C ASN A 39 -8.33 7.34 2.06
N LYS A 40 -8.54 8.36 2.92
CA LYS A 40 -9.07 8.10 4.28
C LYS A 40 -10.47 7.50 4.27
N SER A 41 -11.29 7.90 3.31
CA SER A 41 -12.63 7.32 3.12
C SER A 41 -12.55 5.87 2.64
N PHE A 42 -11.54 5.53 1.84
CA PHE A 42 -11.35 4.17 1.33
C PHE A 42 -10.95 3.21 2.43
N GLN A 43 -9.98 3.60 3.27
CA GLN A 43 -9.49 2.78 4.38
C GLN A 43 -10.62 2.38 5.34
N GLU A 44 -11.43 3.35 5.76
CA GLU A 44 -12.55 3.09 6.67
C GLU A 44 -13.65 2.26 6.00
N ALA A 45 -13.97 2.54 4.74
CA ALA A 45 -14.97 1.77 3.99
C ALA A 45 -14.52 0.30 3.78
N PHE A 46 -13.25 0.09 3.44
CA PHE A 46 -12.66 -1.24 3.30
C PHE A 46 -12.74 -2.01 4.61
N LYS A 47 -12.36 -1.40 5.73
CA LYS A 47 -12.41 -2.02 7.06
C LYS A 47 -13.82 -2.46 7.45
N VAL A 48 -14.85 -1.68 7.09
CA VAL A 48 -16.25 -2.01 7.36
C VAL A 48 -16.75 -3.14 6.46
N GLN A 49 -16.41 -3.12 5.18
CA GLN A 49 -16.92 -4.09 4.20
C GLN A 49 -16.20 -5.44 4.24
N TYR A 50 -14.90 -5.43 4.54
CA TYR A 50 -14.03 -6.60 4.52
C TYR A 50 -13.25 -6.76 5.83
N PRO A 51 -13.93 -6.99 6.97
CA PRO A 51 -13.29 -7.04 8.28
C PRO A 51 -12.29 -8.20 8.42
N GLU A 52 -12.50 -9.32 7.72
CA GLU A 52 -11.58 -10.47 7.73
C GLU A 52 -10.27 -10.16 7.00
N ASP A 53 -10.35 -9.52 5.82
CA ASP A 53 -9.17 -9.07 5.09
C ASP A 53 -8.42 -7.98 5.88
N TRP A 54 -9.15 -7.08 6.54
CA TRP A 54 -8.55 -6.10 7.45
C TRP A 54 -7.76 -6.77 8.59
N ALA A 55 -8.31 -7.80 9.23
CA ALA A 55 -7.61 -8.55 10.27
C ALA A 55 -6.33 -9.23 9.73
N THR A 56 -6.34 -9.68 8.46
CA THR A 56 -5.14 -10.21 7.80
C THR A 56 -4.08 -9.12 7.60
N ILE A 57 -4.48 -7.92 7.19
CA ILE A 57 -3.58 -6.76 7.06
C ILE A 57 -2.97 -6.39 8.42
N GLU A 58 -3.78 -6.34 9.49
CA GLU A 58 -3.31 -6.04 10.85
C GLU A 58 -2.27 -7.03 11.36
N ARG A 59 -2.32 -8.29 10.93
CA ARG A 59 -1.32 -9.31 11.27
C ARG A 59 -0.07 -9.24 10.39
N SER A 60 -0.17 -8.63 9.22
CA SER A 60 0.84 -8.74 8.15
C SER A 60 1.65 -7.47 7.90
N TYR A 61 1.22 -6.30 8.39
CA TYR A 61 1.92 -5.03 8.12
C TYR A 61 3.36 -4.99 8.66
N ALA A 62 3.67 -5.73 9.72
CA ALA A 62 5.00 -5.77 10.31
C ALA A 62 5.86 -6.93 9.80
N LEU A 63 5.47 -7.59 8.70
CA LEU A 63 6.24 -8.70 8.14
C LEU A 63 7.67 -8.22 7.79
N PRO A 64 8.71 -8.95 8.25
CA PRO A 64 10.09 -8.59 7.97
C PRO A 64 10.36 -8.51 6.47
N GLY A 65 11.08 -7.46 6.04
CA GLY A 65 11.49 -7.27 4.65
C GLY A 65 10.46 -6.57 3.75
N LEU A 66 9.29 -6.20 4.27
CA LEU A 66 8.34 -5.36 3.54
C LEU A 66 8.85 -3.94 3.34
N HIS A 67 8.81 -3.47 2.10
CA HIS A 67 9.16 -2.10 1.73
C HIS A 67 7.92 -1.31 1.33
N TYR A 68 7.60 -0.27 2.10
CA TYR A 68 6.40 0.56 1.94
C TYR A 68 6.56 1.70 0.93
N GLY A 69 7.79 1.96 0.49
CA GLY A 69 8.11 3.11 -0.35
C GLY A 69 8.59 4.30 0.47
N GLU A 70 8.74 5.44 -0.20
CA GLU A 70 9.24 6.67 0.37
C GLU A 70 8.33 7.84 -0.03
N VAL A 71 8.19 8.81 0.86
CA VAL A 71 7.47 10.06 0.62
C VAL A 71 8.40 11.24 0.75
N GLY A 72 8.29 12.20 -0.16
CA GLY A 72 8.97 13.48 -0.04
C GLY A 72 8.39 14.28 1.13
N ARG A 73 9.22 14.70 2.07
CA ARG A 73 8.86 15.64 3.13
C ARG A 73 9.87 16.79 3.17
N CYS A 74 9.38 17.99 3.44
CA CYS A 74 10.25 19.13 3.73
C CYS A 74 10.75 19.02 5.18
N VAL A 75 12.02 18.66 5.35
CA VAL A 75 12.67 18.52 6.66
C VAL A 75 13.73 19.61 6.74
N HIS A 76 13.56 20.55 7.68
CA HIS A 76 14.47 21.71 7.84
C HIS A 76 14.68 22.52 6.56
N GLY A 77 13.62 22.76 5.78
CA GLY A 77 13.69 23.55 4.55
C GLY A 77 14.30 22.82 3.34
N LYS A 78 14.60 21.53 3.46
CA LYS A 78 15.06 20.67 2.35
C LYS A 78 14.07 19.57 2.06
N TRP A 79 13.84 19.29 0.77
CA TRP A 79 13.10 18.12 0.35
C TRP A 79 13.92 16.86 0.58
N THR A 80 13.40 15.96 1.40
CA THR A 80 14.04 14.69 1.76
C THR A 80 13.07 13.55 1.51
N MET A 81 13.55 12.47 0.90
CA MET A 81 12.79 11.22 0.80
C MET A 81 12.86 10.51 2.14
N VAL A 82 11.71 10.23 2.74
CA VAL A 82 11.60 9.54 4.02
C VAL A 82 10.83 8.26 3.80
N ALA A 83 11.33 7.15 4.33
CA ALA A 83 10.62 5.87 4.29
C ALA A 83 9.23 6.00 4.93
N ILE A 84 8.22 5.40 4.31
CA ILE A 84 6.89 5.31 4.89
C ILE A 84 6.96 4.34 6.08
N GLU A 85 6.48 4.79 7.24
CA GLU A 85 6.43 3.96 8.44
C GLU A 85 5.41 2.80 8.26
N PRO A 86 5.80 1.56 8.59
CA PRO A 86 4.89 0.42 8.53
C PRO A 86 3.68 0.61 9.43
N SER A 87 2.48 0.41 8.88
CA SER A 87 1.22 0.35 9.61
C SER A 87 0.18 -0.42 8.80
N PRO A 88 -0.90 -0.94 9.41
CA PRO A 88 -1.99 -1.57 8.66
C PRO A 88 -2.54 -0.66 7.55
N PHE A 89 -2.69 0.63 7.84
CA PHE A 89 -3.13 1.62 6.86
C PHE A 89 -2.09 1.86 5.76
N ALA A 90 -0.80 1.93 6.09
CA ALA A 90 0.25 2.05 5.07
C ALA A 90 0.29 0.83 4.14
N LEU A 91 -0.02 -0.36 4.65
CA LEU A 91 -0.05 -1.59 3.84
C LEU A 91 -1.24 -1.59 2.89
N LEU A 92 -2.42 -1.21 3.40
CA LEU A 92 -3.61 -1.04 2.57
C LEU A 92 -3.42 0.07 1.53
N ASP A 93 -2.83 1.21 1.91
CA ASP A 93 -2.54 2.32 0.99
C ASP A 93 -1.54 1.92 -0.10
N ALA A 94 -0.50 1.16 0.25
CA ALA A 94 0.47 0.68 -0.73
C ALA A 94 -0.19 -0.20 -1.80
N GLN A 95 -1.07 -1.11 -1.37
CA GLN A 95 -1.83 -1.97 -2.28
C GLN A 95 -2.88 -1.16 -3.08
N TYR A 96 -3.56 -0.20 -2.45
CA TYR A 96 -4.56 0.63 -3.13
C TYR A 96 -3.91 1.56 -4.17
N CYS A 97 -2.75 2.15 -3.85
CA CYS A 97 -1.99 2.95 -4.81
C CYS A 97 -1.52 2.12 -6.02
N ASP A 98 -1.19 0.85 -5.82
CA ASP A 98 -0.84 -0.08 -6.89
C ASP A 98 -2.04 -0.37 -7.80
N TYR A 99 -3.19 -0.69 -7.20
CA TYR A 99 -4.46 -0.84 -7.91
C TYR A 99 -4.83 0.42 -8.71
N LEU A 100 -4.65 1.63 -8.16
CA LEU A 100 -4.94 2.88 -8.88
C LEU A 100 -3.99 3.16 -10.04
N ARG A 101 -2.74 2.65 -9.99
CA ARG A 101 -1.75 2.82 -11.06
C ARG A 101 -1.94 1.82 -12.19
N ASN A 102 -2.36 0.60 -11.85
CA ASN A 102 -2.63 -0.48 -12.78
C ASN A 102 -4.04 -1.02 -12.54
N PRO A 103 -5.09 -0.22 -12.77
CA PRO A 103 -6.45 -0.71 -12.59
C PRO A 103 -6.72 -1.83 -13.60
N PRO A 104 -7.46 -2.89 -13.23
CA PRO A 104 -7.72 -4.05 -14.10
C PRO A 104 -8.69 -3.76 -15.28
N PHE A 105 -8.91 -2.49 -15.64
CA PHE A 105 -9.88 -2.05 -16.66
C PHE A 105 -9.20 -1.39 -17.86
#